data_AF-A0A1Y1X450-F1
#
_entry.id   AF-A0A1Y1X450-F1
#
_cell.length_a   1.000
_cell.length_b   1.000
_cell.length_c   1.000
_cell.angle_alpha   90.00
_cell.angle_beta   90.00
_cell.angle_gamma   90.00
#
_symmetry.space_group_name_H-M   'P 1'
#
loop_
_entity.id
_entity.type
_entity.pdbx_description
1 polymer ?
#
loop_
_entity_poly.entity_id
_entity_poly.type
_entity_poly.pdbx_seq_one_letter_code
_entity_poly.pdbx_strand_id
1 'polypeptide(L)'
;MTPPATEVTKVEKKGLFEEIWISVFNPGVNDTVVKAMNLSFVASLFSLGFLSYSTGGNIHTIIVFVTTACLFVAINFFVKELQKVEVAPSTESKKED
;
A
#
# COMPACT_ATOMS: atom_id res chain seq x y z
N MET A 1 12.30 26.68 -44.07
CA MET A 1 11.32 26.68 -42.97
C MET A 1 10.67 25.31 -42.94
N THR A 2 11.29 24.36 -42.23
CA THR A 2 10.69 23.09 -41.80
C THR A 2 11.58 22.55 -40.67
N PRO A 3 11.06 22.34 -39.45
CA PRO A 3 11.83 21.75 -38.35
C PRO A 3 12.04 20.24 -38.58
N PRO A 4 13.21 19.67 -38.22
CA PRO A 4 13.47 18.24 -38.37
C PRO A 4 12.65 17.43 -37.35
N ALA A 5 11.78 16.57 -37.88
CA ALA A 5 11.00 15.59 -37.12
C ALA A 5 11.92 14.47 -36.62
N THR A 6 12.60 14.65 -35.49
CA THR A 6 13.27 13.52 -34.80
C THR A 6 13.47 13.75 -33.29
N GLU A 7 12.52 14.41 -32.60
CA GLU A 7 12.54 14.59 -31.14
C GLU A 7 11.55 13.67 -30.39
N VAL A 8 11.30 12.47 -30.91
CA VAL A 8 10.50 11.47 -30.20
C VAL A 8 11.31 10.19 -30.09
N THR A 9 12.12 10.08 -29.05
CA THR A 9 12.51 8.80 -28.39
C THR A 9 13.56 9.03 -27.30
N LYS A 10 13.31 9.96 -26.38
CA LYS A 10 13.84 9.81 -25.02
C LYS A 10 12.74 9.20 -24.17
N VAL A 11 12.46 7.92 -24.42
CA VAL A 11 11.87 7.08 -23.38
C VAL A 11 13.03 6.85 -22.40
N GLU A 12 13.26 7.87 -21.56
CA GLU A 12 14.07 7.76 -20.38
C GLU A 12 13.43 6.63 -19.59
N LYS A 13 14.08 5.47 -19.60
CA LYS A 13 13.76 4.32 -18.79
C LYS A 13 13.97 4.75 -17.34
N LYS A 14 13.07 5.57 -16.78
CA LYS A 14 12.87 5.64 -15.34
C LYS A 14 12.66 4.20 -14.94
N GLY A 15 13.55 3.68 -14.09
CA GLY A 15 13.56 2.26 -13.80
C GLY A 15 12.15 1.88 -13.33
N LEU A 16 11.65 0.70 -13.70
CA LEU A 16 10.36 0.23 -13.17
C LEU A 16 10.35 0.30 -11.63
N PHE A 17 11.52 0.12 -11.01
CA PHE A 17 11.74 0.37 -9.59
C PHE A 17 11.48 1.81 -9.16
N GLU A 18 11.92 2.80 -9.94
CA GLU A 18 11.76 4.22 -9.70
C GLU A 18 10.32 4.69 -9.94
N GLU A 19 9.64 4.15 -10.95
CA GLU A 19 8.20 4.38 -11.16
C GLU A 19 7.35 3.75 -10.05
N ILE A 20 7.69 2.53 -9.60
CA ILE A 20 7.03 1.89 -8.45
C ILE A 20 7.34 2.66 -7.16
N TRP A 21 8.58 3.11 -6.97
CA TRP A 21 8.98 3.92 -5.82
C TRP A 21 8.22 5.24 -5.79
N ILE A 22 8.19 5.96 -6.91
CA ILE A 22 7.41 7.19 -7.04
C ILE A 22 5.92 6.90 -6.90
N SER A 23 5.40 5.76 -7.38
CA SER A 23 3.99 5.39 -7.19
C SER A 23 3.65 4.95 -5.77
N VAL A 24 4.62 4.50 -4.98
CA VAL A 24 4.45 4.24 -3.53
C VAL A 24 4.44 5.56 -2.76
N PHE A 25 5.21 6.56 -3.21
CA PHE A 25 5.34 7.86 -2.53
C PHE A 25 4.49 9.00 -3.11
N ASN A 26 3.88 8.86 -4.29
CA ASN A 26 2.85 9.76 -4.82
C ASN A 26 1.48 9.19 -4.46
N PRO A 27 0.80 9.76 -3.46
CA PRO A 27 -0.50 9.30 -3.02
C PRO A 27 -1.54 9.78 -4.03
N GLY A 28 -2.07 8.83 -4.80
CA GLY A 28 -3.46 8.87 -5.24
C GLY A 28 -3.99 7.48 -4.95
N VAL A 29 -5.00 7.32 -4.10
CA VAL A 29 -5.53 6.04 -3.55
C VAL A 29 -5.26 4.86 -4.48
N ASN A 30 -4.06 4.27 -4.40
CA ASN A 30 -3.69 3.20 -5.30
C ASN A 30 -4.12 1.93 -4.60
N ASP A 31 -5.41 1.59 -4.79
CA ASP A 31 -6.03 0.38 -4.25
C ASP A 31 -5.19 -0.88 -4.52
N THR A 32 -4.40 -0.88 -5.60
CA THR A 32 -3.47 -1.96 -5.95
C THR A 32 -2.38 -2.14 -4.89
N VAL A 33 -1.78 -1.04 -4.41
CA VAL A 33 -0.69 -1.07 -3.42
C VAL A 33 -1.23 -1.50 -2.06
N VAL A 34 -2.38 -0.97 -1.65
CA VAL A 34 -3.07 -1.38 -0.42
C VAL A 34 -3.41 -2.87 -0.44
N LYS A 35 -3.91 -3.38 -1.57
CA LYS A 35 -4.25 -4.79 -1.74
C LYS A 35 -3.02 -5.69 -1.70
N ALA A 36 -1.91 -5.28 -2.32
CA ALA A 36 -0.64 -5.99 -2.24
C ALA A 36 -0.10 -6.02 -0.79
N MET A 37 -0.21 -4.90 -0.07
CA MET A 37 0.17 -4.82 1.34
C MET A 37 -0.66 -5.77 2.20
N ASN A 38 -1.99 -5.76 2.07
CA ASN A 38 -2.87 -6.67 2.82
C ASN A 38 -2.55 -8.14 2.52
N LEU A 39 -2.28 -8.49 1.26
CA LEU A 39 -1.90 -9.85 0.87
C LEU A 39 -0.58 -10.28 1.55
N SER A 40 0.42 -9.40 1.58
CA SER A 40 1.72 -9.67 2.22
C SER A 40 1.58 -9.90 3.72
N PHE A 41 0.74 -9.11 4.40
CA PHE A 41 0.43 -9.31 5.81
C PHE A 41 -0.30 -10.62 6.07
N VAL A 42 -1.30 -10.98 5.26
CA VAL A 42 -2.02 -12.25 5.41
C VAL A 42 -1.07 -13.44 5.19
N ALA A 43 -0.19 -13.37 4.18
CA ALA A 43 0.82 -14.40 3.96
C ALA A 43 1.79 -14.52 5.14
N SER A 44 2.18 -13.38 5.74
CA SER A 44 3.05 -13.34 6.92
C SER A 44 2.36 -13.92 8.15
N LEU A 45 1.09 -13.57 8.39
CA LEU A 45 0.27 -14.12 9.48
C LEU A 45 0.08 -15.63 9.31
N PHE A 46 -0.19 -16.10 8.09
CA PHE A 46 -0.31 -17.53 7.82
C PHE A 46 1.00 -18.27 8.09
N SER A 47 2.12 -17.74 7.59
CA SER A 47 3.45 -18.32 7.79
C SER A 47 3.85 -18.35 9.27
N LEU A 48 3.69 -17.24 9.99
CA LEU A 48 3.98 -17.15 11.43
C LEU A 48 3.02 -17.99 12.26
N GLY A 49 1.74 -18.06 11.89
CA GLY A 49 0.75 -18.91 12.54
C GLY A 49 1.10 -20.39 12.39
N PHE A 50 1.51 -20.79 11.18
CA PHE A 50 1.98 -22.16 10.91
C PHE A 50 3.24 -22.49 11.73
N LEU A 51 4.23 -21.61 11.76
CA LEU A 51 5.42 -21.78 12.60
C LEU A 51 5.08 -21.82 14.09
N SER A 52 4.18 -20.95 14.56
CA SER A 52 3.75 -20.89 15.97
C SER A 52 3.11 -22.21 16.40
N TYR A 53 2.25 -22.78 15.55
CA TYR A 53 1.67 -24.11 15.75
C TYR A 53 2.76 -25.20 15.73
N SER A 54 3.66 -25.18 14.75
CA SER A 54 4.71 -26.19 14.62
C SER A 54 5.74 -26.16 15.76
N THR A 55 5.95 -25.01 16.40
CA THR A 55 6.93 -24.84 17.49
C THR A 55 6.35 -25.21 18.86
N GLY A 56 5.07 -25.59 18.95
CA GLY A 56 4.44 -25.99 20.21
C GLY A 56 4.11 -24.82 21.14
N GLY A 57 3.88 -23.61 20.60
CA GLY A 57 3.38 -22.47 21.38
C GLY A 57 4.43 -21.77 22.24
N ASN A 58 5.66 -21.57 21.72
CA ASN A 58 6.64 -20.73 22.38
C ASN A 58 6.15 -19.26 22.43
N ILE A 59 6.22 -18.65 23.62
CA ILE A 59 5.81 -17.26 23.89
C ILE A 59 6.44 -16.27 22.89
N HIS A 60 7.69 -16.48 22.48
CA HIS A 60 8.34 -15.61 21.52
C HIS A 60 7.60 -15.58 20.17
N THR A 61 7.21 -16.75 19.68
CA THR A 61 6.51 -16.89 18.39
C THR A 61 5.09 -16.29 18.47
N ILE A 62 4.45 -16.38 19.64
CA ILE A 62 3.14 -15.76 19.91
C ILE A 62 3.24 -14.23 19.90
N ILE A 63 4.26 -13.65 20.56
CA ILE A 63 4.46 -12.19 20.59
C ILE A 63 4.66 -11.64 19.18
N VAL A 64 5.48 -12.31 18.36
CA VAL A 64 5.72 -11.89 16.96
C VAL A 64 4.41 -11.96 16.17
N PHE A 65 3.64 -13.05 16.31
CA PHE A 65 2.35 -13.20 15.64
C PHE A 65 1.34 -12.10 16.03
N VAL A 66 1.20 -11.81 17.33
CA VAL A 66 0.31 -10.76 17.84
C VAL A 66 0.76 -9.37 17.38
N THR A 67 2.06 -9.11 17.38
CA THR A 67 2.61 -7.83 16.91
C THR A 67 2.32 -7.61 15.43
N THR A 68 2.49 -8.63 14.59
CA THR A 68 2.14 -8.57 13.17
C THR A 68 0.64 -8.33 12.97
N ALA A 69 -0.22 -8.98 13.76
CA ALA A 69 -1.67 -8.78 13.69
C ALA A 69 -2.08 -7.36 14.12
N CYS A 70 -1.47 -6.83 15.18
CA CYS A 70 -1.69 -5.46 15.62
C CYS A 70 -1.28 -4.45 14.55
N LEU A 71 -0.12 -4.66 13.92
CA LEU A 71 0.37 -3.82 12.83
C LEU A 71 -0.56 -3.85 11.60
N PHE A 72 -1.08 -5.03 11.25
CA PHE A 72 -2.06 -5.17 10.18
C PHE A 72 -3.33 -4.35 10.42
N VAL A 73 -3.88 -4.40 11.64
CA VAL A 73 -5.05 -3.61 12.01
C VAL A 73 -4.73 -2.11 11.95
N ALA A 74 -3.59 -1.69 12.49
CA ALA A 74 -3.17 -0.29 12.48
C ALA A 74 -3.05 0.27 11.06
N ILE A 75 -2.48 -0.50 10.13
CA ILE A 75 -2.35 -0.10 8.72
C ILE A 75 -3.71 -0.04 8.03
N ASN A 76 -4.59 -1.03 8.21
CA ASN A 76 -5.93 -1.00 7.63
C ASN A 76 -6.73 0.21 8.15
N PHE A 77 -6.58 0.56 9.42
CA PHE A 77 -7.17 1.78 9.99
C PHE A 77 -6.58 3.04 9.35
N PHE A 78 -5.26 3.12 9.24
CA PHE A 78 -4.55 4.25 8.64
C PHE A 78 -4.98 4.48 7.18
N VAL A 79 -5.05 3.42 6.37
CA VAL A 79 -5.49 3.50 4.97
C VAL A 79 -6.94 4.01 4.87
N LYS A 80 -7.84 3.54 5.73
CA LYS A 80 -9.25 4.01 5.73
C LYS A 80 -9.33 5.50 6.08
N GLU A 81 -8.51 5.97 7.01
CA GLU A 81 -8.47 7.38 7.36
C GLU A 81 -7.85 8.22 6.22
N LEU A 82 -6.82 7.72 5.54
CA LEU A 82 -6.27 8.38 4.35
C LEU A 82 -7.31 8.50 3.23
N GLN A 83 -8.06 7.43 2.93
CA GLN A 83 -9.14 7.48 1.93
C GLN A 83 -10.20 8.52 2.28
N LYS A 84 -10.56 8.65 3.56
CA LYS A 84 -11.53 9.64 4.03
C LYS A 84 -11.03 11.08 3.85
N VAL A 85 -9.74 11.33 4.08
CA VAL A 85 -9.13 12.66 3.89
C VAL A 85 -8.92 12.98 2.39
N GLU A 86 -8.58 11.97 1.58
CA GLU A 86 -8.37 12.14 0.13
C GLU A 86 -9.67 12.33 -0.67
N VAL A 87 -10.82 11.84 -0.16
CA VAL A 87 -12.15 12.09 -0.73
C VAL A 87 -12.75 13.43 -0.27
N ALA A 88 -12.12 14.11 0.71
CA ALA A 88 -12.56 15.41 1.20
C ALA A 88 -12.20 16.68 0.37
N PRO A 89 -11.59 16.67 -0.83
CA PRO A 89 -11.31 17.92 -1.55
C PRO A 89 -12.47 18.49 -2.40
N SER A 90 -13.74 18.04 -2.27
CA SER A 90 -14.84 18.67 -3.06
C SER A 90 -16.31 18.41 -2.63
N THR A 91 -16.62 18.18 -1.34
CA THR A 91 -18.03 18.22 -0.87
C THR A 91 -18.27 19.26 0.21
N GLU A 92 -17.82 20.49 -0.06
CA GLU A 92 -18.50 21.69 0.43
C GLU A 92 -19.40 22.23 -0.69
N SER A 93 -20.54 21.56 -0.92
CA SER A 93 -21.77 22.16 -1.50
C SER A 93 -22.84 21.10 -1.79
N LYS A 94 -24.08 21.44 -1.40
CA LYS A 94 -25.38 20.77 -1.63
C LYS A 94 -25.65 19.52 -0.76
N LYS A 95 -26.55 19.52 0.21
CA LYS A 95 -27.85 20.21 0.44
C LYS A 95 -28.09 20.18 1.97
N GLU A 96 -28.41 21.25 2.72
CA GLU A 96 -29.64 22.05 2.69
C GLU A 96 -30.90 21.23 2.34
N ASP A 97 -31.42 20.52 3.33
CA ASP A 97 -32.80 20.62 3.84
C ASP A 97 -32.94 19.82 5.16
#